data_AF-A0A3M1FTD1-F1
#
_entry.id   AF-A0A3M1FTD1-F1
#
_cell.length_a   1.000
_cell.length_b   1.000
_cell.length_c   1.000
_cell.angle_alpha   90.00
_cell.angle_beta   90.00
_cell.angle_gamma   90.00
#
_symmetry.space_group_name_H-M   'P 1'
#
loop_
_entity.id
_entity.type
_entity.pdbx_description
1 polymer ?
#
loop_
_entity_poly.entity_id
_entity_poly.type
_entity_poly.pdbx_seq_one_letter_code
_entity_poly.pdbx_strand_id
1 'polypeptide(L)' 'MSISIKELQEWDKKIYALVEKFGLNCYPQEFEICDHHQMIGYMAYSGMPSRYSHWSFGKAYEKQKTLYDYGVAGLPYE' A
#
# COMPACT_ATOMS: atom_id res chain seq x y z
N MET A 1 8.17 -5.86 15.51
CA MET A 1 7.85 -7.19 14.94
C MET A 1 7.99 -7.06 13.43
N SER A 2 8.84 -7.85 12.78
CA SER A 2 8.90 -7.87 11.31
C SER A 2 7.88 -8.87 10.80
N ILE A 3 6.80 -8.39 10.19
CA ILE A 3 5.82 -9.26 9.50
C ILE A 3 6.45 -9.71 8.18
N SER A 4 6.41 -11.01 7.90
CA SER A 4 6.90 -11.59 6.65
C SER A 4 5.76 -11.76 5.63
N ILE A 5 6.10 -11.71 4.33
CA ILE A 5 5.13 -11.97 3.25
C ILE A 5 4.48 -13.35 3.42
N LYS A 6 5.24 -14.33 3.90
CA LYS A 6 4.74 -15.69 4.13
C LYS A 6 3.62 -15.71 5.18
N GLU A 7 3.76 -14.96 6.27
CA GLU A 7 2.72 -14.87 7.30
C GLU A 7 1.45 -14.21 6.75
N LEU A 8 1.57 -13.18 5.91
CA LEU A 8 0.44 -12.55 5.24
C LEU A 8 -0.30 -13.55 4.33
N GLN A 9 0.45 -14.34 3.54
CA GLN A 9 -0.12 -15.39 2.69
C GLN A 9 -0.78 -16.52 3.49
N GLU A 10 -0.26 -16.84 4.68
CA GLU A 10 -0.90 -17.82 5.57
C GLU A 10 -2.22 -17.30 6.14
N TRP A 11 -2.30 -16.00 6.47
CA TRP A 11 -3.55 -15.36 6.88
C TRP A 11 -4.55 -15.27 5.73
N ASP A 12 -4.10 -14.89 4.55
CA ASP A 12 -4.92 -14.84 3.33
C ASP A 12 -5.63 -16.17 3.08
N LYS A 13 -4.90 -17.30 3.14
CA LYS A 13 -5.50 -18.64 3.00
C LYS A 13 -6.61 -18.92 4.02
N LYS A 14 -6.43 -18.50 5.28
CA LYS A 14 -7.44 -18.70 6.34
C LYS A 14 -8.69 -17.86 6.08
N ILE A 15 -8.50 -16.62 5.63
CA ILE A 15 -9.60 -15.70 5.30
C ILE A 15 -10.33 -16.20 4.05
N TYR A 16 -9.60 -16.65 3.03
CA TYR A 16 -10.16 -17.14 1.79
C TYR A 16 -11.07 -18.37 2.00
N ALA A 17 -10.69 -19.29 2.90
CA ALA A 17 -11.54 -20.41 3.28
C ALA A 17 -12.89 -19.96 3.91
N LEU A 18 -12.92 -18.83 4.60
CA LEU A 18 -14.16 -18.23 5.10
C LEU A 18 -14.96 -17.58 3.97
N VAL A 19 -14.30 -16.83 3.09
CA VAL A 19 -14.91 -16.22 1.90
C VAL A 19 -15.66 -17.27 1.07
N GLU A 20 -15.02 -18.42 0.80
CA GLU A 20 -15.64 -19.54 0.09
C GLU A 20 -16.84 -20.13 0.86
N LYS A 21 -16.72 -20.30 2.19
CA LYS A 21 -17.81 -20.79 3.03
C LYS A 21 -19.04 -19.89 3.00
N PHE A 22 -18.85 -18.58 2.86
CA PHE A 22 -19.93 -17.61 2.74
C PHE A 22 -20.42 -17.40 1.29
N GLY A 23 -19.84 -18.10 0.31
CA GLY A 23 -20.20 -17.97 -1.10
C GLY A 23 -19.83 -16.61 -1.70
N LEU A 24 -18.83 -15.93 -1.14
CA LEU A 24 -18.35 -14.63 -1.60
C LEU A 24 -17.31 -14.81 -2.70
N ASN A 25 -17.23 -13.84 -3.61
CA ASN A 25 -16.19 -13.79 -4.64
C ASN A 25 -15.31 -12.56 -4.40
N CYS A 26 -14.05 -12.78 -4.06
CA CYS A 26 -13.07 -11.74 -3.81
C CYS A 26 -12.02 -11.68 -4.91
N TYR A 27 -11.49 -10.49 -5.15
CA TYR A 27 -10.33 -10.32 -6.04
C TYR A 27 -9.09 -10.98 -5.41
N PRO A 28 -8.17 -11.58 -6.20
CA PRO A 28 -6.93 -12.13 -5.68
C PRO A 28 -6.10 -11.09 -4.93
N GLN A 29 -5.72 -11.41 -3.68
CA GLN A 29 -4.96 -10.47 -2.86
C GLN A 29 -3.47 -10.52 -3.20
N GLU A 30 -2.90 -9.37 -3.53
CA GLU A 30 -1.45 -9.18 -3.67
C GLU A 30 -0.93 -8.42 -2.44
N PHE A 31 0.21 -8.85 -1.93
CA PHE A 31 0.85 -8.24 -0.76
C PHE A 31 2.22 -7.70 -1.14
N GLU A 32 2.50 -6.46 -0.75
CA GLU A 32 3.79 -5.81 -0.89
C GLU A 32 4.19 -5.20 0.44
N ILE A 33 5.40 -5.51 0.92
CA ILE A 33 6.00 -4.82 2.06
C ILE A 33 6.75 -3.63 1.49
N CYS A 34 6.40 -2.44 1.96
CA CYS A 34 7.00 -1.19 1.50
C CYS A 34 7.54 -0.39 2.68
N ASP A 35 8.59 0.39 2.42
CA ASP A 35 9.10 1.38 3.36
C ASP A 35 8.31 2.70 3.27
N HIS A 36 8.65 3.65 4.15
CA HIS A 36 8.03 4.98 4.17
C HIS A 36 8.16 5.73 2.83
N HIS A 37 9.29 5.58 2.13
CA HIS A 37 9.55 6.26 0.86
C HIS A 37 8.62 5.73 -0.24
N GLN A 38 8.50 4.41 -0.31
CA GLN A 38 7.57 3.73 -1.22
C GLN A 38 6.11 4.08 -0.88
N MET A 39 5.73 4.15 0.40
CA MET A 39 4.39 4.56 0.84
C MET A 39 4.05 5.99 0.39
N ILE A 40 4.95 6.96 0.60
CA ILE A 40 4.78 8.33 0.10
C ILE A 40 4.65 8.33 -1.42
N GLY A 41 5.40 7.47 -2.10
CA GLY A 41 5.23 7.21 -3.53
C GLY A 41 3.79 6.83 -3.85
N TYR A 42 3.25 5.80 -3.21
CA TYR A 42 1.87 5.33 -3.42
C TYR A 42 0.81 6.39 -3.13
N MET A 43 1.07 7.28 -2.17
CA MET A 43 0.18 8.40 -1.88
C MET A 43 0.24 9.52 -2.93
N ALA A 44 1.40 9.74 -3.56
CA ALA A 44 1.60 10.78 -4.56
C ALA A 44 1.14 10.36 -5.97
N TYR A 45 1.28 9.08 -6.31
CA TYR A 45 0.93 8.53 -7.62
C TYR A 45 -0.50 7.97 -7.62
N SER A 46 -1.47 8.71 -8.15
CA SER A 46 -2.81 8.17 -8.41
C SER A 46 -2.83 7.28 -9.66
N GLY A 47 -3.42 6.07 -9.58
CA GLY A 47 -3.72 5.25 -10.76
C GLY A 47 -2.76 4.09 -11.10
N MET A 48 -2.13 3.45 -10.10
CA MET A 48 -1.45 2.16 -10.30
C MET A 48 -2.37 1.16 -11.04
N PRO A 49 -1.89 0.42 -12.06
CA PRO A 49 -0.50 0.17 -12.44
C PRO A 49 0.01 0.99 -13.65
N SER A 50 -0.84 1.76 -14.33
CA SER A 50 -0.46 2.50 -15.54
C SER A 50 0.12 3.88 -15.19
N ARG A 51 1.45 3.94 -15.11
CA ARG A 51 2.18 5.18 -14.85
C ARG A 51 2.38 5.93 -16.16
N TYR A 52 1.89 7.17 -16.27
CA TYR A 52 2.39 8.12 -17.26
C TYR A 52 3.25 9.16 -16.55
N SER A 53 4.37 9.56 -17.16
CA SER A 53 5.28 10.53 -16.57
C SER A 53 4.63 11.91 -16.56
N HIS A 54 4.24 12.39 -15.38
CA HIS A 54 3.68 13.73 -15.21
C HIS A 54 4.32 14.47 -14.04
N TRP A 55 4.75 15.70 -14.29
CA TRP A 55 5.50 16.53 -13.33
C TRP A 55 4.73 16.79 -12.03
N SER A 56 3.39 16.79 -12.07
CA SER A 56 2.57 17.00 -10.88
C SER A 56 2.79 15.93 -9.81
N PHE A 57 3.14 14.70 -10.19
CA PHE A 57 3.39 13.63 -9.25
C PHE A 57 4.68 13.86 -8.46
N GLY A 58 5.76 14.32 -9.12
CA GLY A 58 6.99 14.71 -8.44
C GLY A 58 6.75 15.87 -7.45
N LYS A 59 5.95 16.86 -7.85
CA LYS A 59 5.56 17.96 -6.94
C LYS A 59 4.74 17.46 -5.74
N ALA A 60 3.83 16.51 -5.95
CA ALA A 60 3.03 15.92 -4.88
C ALA A 60 3.89 15.10 -3.91
N TYR A 61 4.80 14.30 -4.45
CA TYR A 61 5.76 13.50 -3.69
C TYR A 61 6.62 14.38 -2.77
N GLU A 62 7.27 15.40 -3.32
CA GLU A 62 8.12 16.30 -2.53
C GLU A 62 7.34 17.01 -1.42
N LYS A 63 6.10 17.44 -1.70
CA LYS A 63 5.23 18.03 -0.68
C LYS A 63 4.92 17.03 0.44
N GLN A 64 4.50 15.82 0.11
CA GLN A 64 4.14 14.80 1.10
C GLN A 64 5.35 14.38 1.94
N LYS A 65 6.49 14.13 1.30
CA LYS A 65 7.77 13.84 1.97
C LYS A 65 8.14 14.95 2.94
N THR A 66 8.09 16.21 2.51
CA THR A 66 8.42 17.35 3.36
C THR A 66 7.52 17.42 4.59
N LEU A 67 6.19 17.26 4.42
CA LEU A 67 5.25 17.27 5.53
C LEU A 67 5.50 16.12 6.52
N TYR A 68 5.85 14.95 6.00
CA TYR A 68 6.20 13.78 6.82
C TYR A 68 7.50 13.99 7.60
N ASP A 69 8.56 14.46 6.93
CA ASP A 69 9.87 14.71 7.54
C ASP A 69 9.79 15.74 8.69
N TYR A 70 8.88 16.72 8.58
CA TYR A 70 8.62 17.72 9.62
C TYR A 70 7.58 17.29 10.67
N GLY A 71 7.06 16.05 10.61
CA GLY A 71 6.06 15.54 11.54
C GLY A 71 4.70 16.24 11.46
N VAL A 72 4.42 16.92 10.34
CA VAL A 72 3.16 17.64 10.11
C VAL A 72 2.07 16.70 9.58
N ALA A 73 2.45 15.64 8.88
CA ALA A 73 1.56 14.60 8.38
C ALA A 73 2.15 13.21 8.64
N GLY A 74 1.32 12.25 9.02
CA GLY A 74 1.73 10.84 9.19
C GLY A 74 1.48 10.00 7.93
N LEU A 75 2.04 8.79 7.92
CA LEU A 75 1.76 7.80 6.90
C LEU A 75 0.47 7.02 7.23
N PRO A 76 -0.20 6.44 6.23
CA PRO A 76 -1.29 5.51 6.48
C PRO A 76 -0.83 4.36 7.37
N TYR A 77 -1.57 4.12 8.46
CA TYR A 77 -1.37 2.99 9.36
C TYR A 77 -0.03 2.97 10.10
N GLU A 78 0.56 4.15 10.29
CA GLU A 78 1.75 4.40 11.10
C GLU A 78 1.46 4.43 12.61
#